data_AF-A0A951D4P2-F1
#
_entry.id   AF-A0A951D4P2-F1
#
_cell.length_a   1.000
_cell.length_b   1.000
_cell.length_c   1.000
_cell.angle_alpha   90.00
_cell.angle_beta   90.00
_cell.angle_gamma   90.00
#
_symmetry.space_group_name_H-M   'P 1'
#
loop_
_entity.id
_entity.type
_entity.pdbx_description
1 polymer ?
#
loop_
_entity_poly.entity_id
_entity_poly.type
_entity_poly.pdbx_seq_one_letter_code
_entity_poly.pdbx_strand_id
1 'polypeptide(L)'
;MSNRINHVSVNARDLRESTDFYVELFDAQPIPTPNFGLPVQWLALDRTQLHLFERDLQPTSHHHFAITVDDVEPVYRAAERRGVLDRRAFRHHLIELPGDVV
;
A
#
# COMPACT_ATOMS: atom_id res chain seq x y z
N MET A 1 -21.48 -8.77 17.14
CA MET A 1 -20.83 -7.50 16.75
C MET A 1 -19.99 -7.76 15.52
N SER A 2 -20.04 -6.90 14.50
CA SER A 2 -19.17 -7.01 13.32
C SER A 2 -18.01 -6.02 13.48
N ASN A 3 -16.78 -6.51 13.53
CA ASN A 3 -15.55 -5.71 13.56
C ASN A 3 -14.72 -5.98 12.29
N ARG A 4 -14.09 -4.93 11.75
CA ARG A 4 -13.15 -5.03 10.63
C ARG A 4 -12.13 -3.91 10.72
N ILE A 5 -11.02 -4.04 10.00
CA ILE A 5 -10.11 -2.91 9.77
C ILE A 5 -10.87 -1.87 8.94
N ASN A 6 -11.12 -0.71 9.56
CA ASN A 6 -11.82 0.38 8.90
C ASN A 6 -10.91 1.07 7.88
N HIS A 7 -9.70 1.43 8.31
CA HIS A 7 -8.69 2.05 7.47
C HIS A 7 -7.28 1.72 7.95
N VAL A 8 -6.30 1.92 7.08
CA VAL A 8 -4.88 1.97 7.39
C VAL A 8 -4.38 3.36 7.02
N SER A 9 -3.50 3.93 7.85
CA SER A 9 -2.87 5.22 7.58
C SER A 9 -1.39 5.00 7.33
N VAL A 10 -0.87 5.56 6.24
CA VAL A 10 0.55 5.49 5.89
C VAL A 10 1.10 6.86 5.60
N ASN A 11 2.38 7.04 5.95
CA ASN A 11 3.13 8.24 5.60
C ASN A 11 3.49 8.22 4.11
N ALA A 12 3.23 9.33 3.42
CA ALA A 12 3.72 9.62 2.10
C ALA A 12 4.87 10.63 2.18
N ARG A 13 5.92 10.44 1.36
CA ARG A 13 6.97 11.45 1.16
C ARG A 13 6.60 12.44 0.06
N ASP A 14 5.86 11.96 -0.94
CA ASP A 14 5.20 12.73 -1.99
C ASP A 14 3.80 12.14 -2.14
N LEU A 15 2.77 12.97 -1.91
CA LEU A 15 1.38 12.53 -1.90
C LEU A 15 0.92 12.05 -3.28
N ARG A 16 1.35 12.72 -4.34
CA ARG A 16 0.93 12.42 -5.70
C ARG A 16 1.56 11.11 -6.16
N GLU A 17 2.87 10.97 -6.02
CA GLU A 17 3.58 9.73 -6.35
C GLU A 17 3.01 8.53 -5.57
N SER A 18 2.73 8.73 -4.28
CA SER A 18 2.13 7.68 -3.44
C SER A 18 0.71 7.34 -3.88
N THR A 19 -0.09 8.33 -4.28
CA THR A 19 -1.45 8.10 -4.81
C THR A 19 -1.40 7.30 -6.10
N ASP A 20 -0.59 7.75 -7.06
CA ASP A 20 -0.42 7.10 -8.36
C ASP A 20 0.06 5.65 -8.19
N PHE A 21 0.99 5.40 -7.25
CA PHE A 21 1.44 4.04 -6.92
C PHE A 21 0.28 3.10 -6.55
N TYR A 22 -0.60 3.50 -5.62
CA TYR A 22 -1.69 2.63 -5.18
C TYR A 22 -2.80 2.49 -6.23
N VAL A 23 -3.07 3.55 -6.99
CA VAL A 23 -4.02 3.51 -8.10
C VAL A 23 -3.54 2.53 -9.17
N GLU A 24 -2.27 2.61 -9.57
CA GLU A 24 -1.77 1.88 -10.74
C GLU A 24 -1.38 0.42 -10.44
N LEU A 25 -1.03 0.09 -9.19
CA LEU A 25 -0.67 -1.29 -8.81
C LEU A 25 -1.84 -2.10 -8.26
N PHE A 26 -2.79 -1.44 -7.59
CA PHE A 26 -3.84 -2.11 -6.82
C PHE A 26 -5.25 -1.65 -7.20
N ASP A 27 -5.39 -0.88 -8.28
CA ASP A 27 -6.66 -0.29 -8.72
C ASP A 27 -7.38 0.48 -7.60
N ALA A 28 -6.61 1.04 -6.65
CA ALA A 28 -7.16 1.80 -5.54
C ALA A 28 -7.85 3.06 -6.09
N GLN A 29 -9.00 3.42 -5.50
CA GLN A 29 -9.81 4.53 -6.03
C GLN A 29 -9.68 5.77 -5.15
N PRO A 30 -9.22 6.92 -5.66
CA PRO A 30 -9.29 8.19 -4.93
C PRO A 30 -10.71 8.52 -4.52
N ILE A 31 -10.91 8.84 -3.24
CA ILE A 31 -12.19 9.22 -2.68
C ILE A 31 -12.12 10.62 -2.05
N PRO A 32 -13.27 11.29 -1.83
CA PRO A 32 -13.28 12.60 -1.18
C PRO A 32 -12.52 12.58 0.14
N THR A 33 -11.58 13.50 0.28
CA THR A 33 -10.72 13.63 1.47
C THR A 33 -11.17 14.86 2.26
N PRO A 34 -11.47 14.73 3.57
CA PRO A 34 -11.71 15.88 4.42
C PRO A 34 -10.52 16.84 4.42
N ASN A 35 -10.78 18.13 4.59
CA ASN A 35 -9.72 19.11 4.72
C ASN A 35 -9.11 19.05 6.13
N PHE A 36 -7.89 18.50 6.23
CA PHE A 36 -7.13 18.40 7.48
C PHE A 36 -6.19 19.59 7.74
N GLY A 37 -6.13 20.57 6.83
CA GLY A 37 -5.12 21.65 6.89
C GLY A 37 -3.69 21.19 6.57
N LEU A 38 -3.54 20.00 5.98
CA LEU A 38 -2.28 19.41 5.53
C LEU A 38 -2.54 18.48 4.33
N PRO A 39 -1.53 18.12 3.53
CA PRO A 39 -1.73 17.30 2.34
C PRO A 39 -2.10 15.85 2.70
N VAL A 40 -3.29 15.44 2.29
CA VAL A 40 -3.85 14.10 2.55
C VAL A 40 -4.67 13.65 1.34
N GLN A 41 -4.58 12.36 1.01
CA GLN A 41 -5.44 11.70 0.03
C GLN A 41 -5.98 10.39 0.62
N TRP A 42 -7.28 10.18 0.51
CA TRP A 42 -7.93 8.91 0.88
C TRP A 42 -8.17 8.06 -0.36
N LEU A 43 -7.91 6.76 -0.24
CA LEU A 43 -8.11 5.77 -1.28
C LEU A 43 -9.04 4.67 -0.77
N ALA A 44 -9.96 4.21 -1.61
CA ALA A 44 -10.76 3.03 -1.34
C ALA A 44 -10.03 1.76 -1.81
N LEU A 45 -10.03 0.75 -0.95
CA LEU A 45 -9.60 -0.63 -1.21
C LEU A 45 -10.75 -1.54 -0.77
N ASP A 46 -11.71 -1.75 -1.68
CA ASP A 46 -12.97 -2.43 -1.40
C ASP A 46 -13.67 -1.89 -0.12
N ARG A 47 -13.75 -2.68 0.95
CA ARG A 47 -14.43 -2.31 2.21
C ARG A 47 -13.51 -1.62 3.22
N THR A 48 -12.25 -1.38 2.88
CA THR A 48 -11.26 -0.70 3.72
C THR A 48 -10.75 0.55 3.00
N GLN A 49 -10.25 1.52 3.75
CA GLN A 49 -9.64 2.72 3.20
C GLN A 49 -8.14 2.77 3.49
N LEU A 50 -7.39 3.39 2.59
CA LEU A 50 -6.01 3.77 2.81
C LEU A 50 -5.93 5.29 2.86
N HIS A 51 -5.35 5.82 3.93
CA HIS A 51 -5.15 7.26 4.11
C HIS A 51 -3.67 7.58 3.94
N LEU A 52 -3.34 8.37 2.93
CA LEU A 52 -2.00 8.85 2.63
C LEU A 52 -1.81 10.21 3.25
N PHE A 53 -0.89 10.33 4.21
CA PHE A 53 -0.56 11.59 4.86
C PHE A 53 0.85 12.01 4.46
N GLU A 54 0.98 13.14 3.76
CA GLU A 54 2.30 13.68 3.42
C GLU A 54 2.94 14.31 4.64
N ARG A 55 4.04 13.73 5.11
CA ARG A 55 4.85 14.27 6.22
C ARG A 55 6.31 13.95 5.99
N ASP A 56 7.19 14.86 6.39
CA ASP A 56 8.61 14.60 6.50
C ASP A 56 8.92 13.72 7.72
N LEU A 57 8.64 12.42 7.59
CA LEU A 57 8.87 11.40 8.61
C LEU A 57 9.51 10.18 7.97
N GLN A 58 10.47 9.57 8.66
CA GLN A 58 11.06 8.31 8.21
C GLN A 58 10.13 7.14 8.61
N PRO A 59 9.63 6.34 7.65
CA PRO A 59 8.80 5.18 7.97
C PRO A 59 9.61 4.09 8.69
N THR A 60 8.96 3.42 9.64
CA THR A 60 9.54 2.29 10.38
C THR A 60 9.70 1.07 9.47
N SER A 61 10.87 0.45 9.47
CA SER A 61 11.25 -0.56 8.45
C SER A 61 10.37 -1.80 8.36
N HIS A 62 9.69 -2.23 9.44
CA HIS A 62 8.93 -3.50 9.45
C HIS A 62 7.42 -3.32 9.60
N HIS A 63 6.91 -2.09 9.73
CA HIS A 63 5.47 -1.87 9.76
C HIS A 63 4.93 -2.05 8.34
N HIS A 64 3.94 -2.93 8.21
CA HIS A 64 3.35 -3.27 6.93
C HIS A 64 1.85 -3.50 7.10
N PHE A 65 1.16 -3.43 5.98
CA PHE A 65 -0.18 -3.97 5.81
C PHE A 65 -0.16 -4.79 4.51
N ALA A 66 -1.11 -5.69 4.37
CA ALA A 66 -1.22 -6.55 3.19
C ALA A 66 -2.50 -6.22 2.42
N ILE A 67 -2.39 -6.22 1.09
CA ILE A 67 -3.52 -6.13 0.17
C ILE A 67 -3.66 -7.51 -0.48
N THR A 68 -4.86 -8.09 -0.40
CA THR A 68 -5.17 -9.32 -1.13
C THR A 68 -5.48 -8.98 -2.57
N VAL A 69 -4.90 -9.72 -3.50
CA VAL A 69 -5.14 -9.62 -4.95
C VAL A 69 -5.41 -11.01 -5.50
N ASP A 70 -6.19 -11.09 -6.57
CA ASP A 70 -6.53 -12.38 -7.20
C ASP A 70 -5.31 -13.02 -7.90
N ASP A 71 -4.45 -12.19 -8.49
CA ASP A 71 -3.21 -12.60 -9.15
C ASP A 71 -2.05 -11.67 -8.75
N VAL A 72 -1.04 -12.24 -8.10
CA VAL A 72 0.11 -11.49 -7.60
C VAL A 72 1.14 -11.19 -8.70
N GLU A 73 1.20 -11.98 -9.77
CA GLU A 73 2.25 -11.84 -10.79
C GLU A 73 2.17 -10.49 -11.52
N PRO A 74 1.01 -10.02 -12.02
CA PRO A 74 0.91 -8.74 -12.70
C PRO A 74 1.34 -7.56 -11.82
N VAL A 75 0.95 -7.58 -10.54
CA VAL A 75 1.29 -6.55 -9.54
C VAL A 75 2.79 -6.56 -9.27
N TYR A 76 3.37 -7.75 -9.04
CA TYR A 76 4.81 -7.90 -8.84
C TYR A 76 5.61 -7.38 -10.03
N ARG A 77 5.23 -7.75 -11.26
CA ARG A 77 5.90 -7.30 -12.48
C ARG A 77 5.75 -5.80 -12.71
N ALA A 78 4.62 -5.20 -12.35
CA ALA A 78 4.44 -3.75 -12.40
C ALA A 78 5.34 -3.02 -11.39
N ALA A 79 5.44 -3.52 -10.16
CA ALA A 79 6.35 -3.01 -9.14
C ALA A 79 7.82 -3.16 -9.56
N GLU A 80 8.19 -4.29 -10.17
CA GLU A 80 9.53 -4.55 -10.71
C GLU A 80 9.90 -3.53 -11.79
N ARG A 81 9.03 -3.32 -12.79
CA ARG A 81 9.26 -2.34 -13.87
C ARG A 81 9.42 -0.90 -13.37
N ARG A 82 8.78 -0.56 -12.26
CA ARG A 82 8.89 0.76 -11.61
C ARG A 82 10.10 0.90 -10.69
N GLY A 83 10.77 -0.20 -10.36
CA GLY A 83 11.91 -0.18 -9.43
C GLY A 83 11.52 0.09 -7.97
N VAL A 84 10.30 -0.25 -7.56
CA VAL A 84 9.72 0.08 -6.23
C VAL A 84 9.70 -1.11 -5.25
N LEU A 85 10.40 -2.20 -5.57
CA LEU A 85 10.53 -3.35 -4.68
C LEU A 85 11.49 -3.02 -3.52
N ASP A 86 10.99 -3.06 -2.28
CA ASP A 86 11.82 -2.82 -1.10
C ASP A 86 12.79 -3.97 -0.85
N ARG A 87 14.06 -3.61 -0.60
CA ARG A 87 15.15 -4.56 -0.34
C ARG A 87 15.66 -4.52 1.10
N ARG A 88 15.06 -3.69 1.96
CA ARG A 88 15.61 -3.39 3.30
C ARG A 88 14.86 -4.08 4.42
N ALA A 89 13.53 -4.14 4.34
CA ALA A 89 12.67 -4.67 5.39
C ALA A 89 12.79 -6.20 5.51
N PHE A 90 12.48 -6.92 4.42
CA PHE A 90 12.31 -8.39 4.47
C PHE A 90 13.33 -9.17 3.62
N ARG A 91 14.29 -8.48 2.98
CA ARG A 91 15.34 -9.00 2.06
C ARG A 91 14.85 -9.74 0.80
N HIS A 92 13.72 -10.43 0.87
CA HIS A 92 13.10 -11.17 -0.22
C HIS A 92 11.77 -10.52 -0.61
N HIS A 93 11.45 -10.52 -1.90
CA HIS A 93 10.20 -9.94 -2.42
C HIS A 93 9.08 -10.98 -2.61
N LEU A 94 9.42 -12.26 -2.61
CA LEU A 94 8.50 -13.38 -2.67
C LEU A 94 8.89 -14.34 -1.55
N ILE A 95 7.91 -14.72 -0.74
CA ILE A 95 8.05 -15.64 0.38
C ILE A 95 6.88 -16.62 0.28
N GLU A 96 7.20 -17.89 0.13
CA GLU A 96 6.21 -18.96 0.05
C GLU A 96 5.85 -19.46 1.46
N LEU A 97 4.66 -20.03 1.59
CA LEU A 97 4.29 -20.73 2.82
C LEU A 97 5.17 -21.97 2.99
N PRO A 98 5.50 -22.36 4.23
CA PRO A 98 6.20 -23.62 4.46
C PRO A 98 5.36 -24.80 3.94
N GLY A 99 5.93 -25.61 3.03
CA GLY A 99 5.37 -26.91 2.66
C GLY A 99 4.71 -27.02 1.27
N ASP A 100 4.65 -25.95 0.48
CA ASP A 100 4.10 -26.00 -0.90
C ASP A 100 5.11 -26.49 -1.96
N VAL A 101 6.08 -27.31 -1.53
CA VAL A 101 7.05 -27.97 -2.40
C VAL A 101 6.53 -29.36 -2.77
N VAL A 102 6.29 -29.58 -4.06
CA VAL A 102 6.51 -30.90 -4.69
C VAL A 102 7.64 -30.74 -5.69
#